data_AF-A0A1V5RCX6-F1
#
_entry.id   AF-A0A1V5RCX6-F1
#
_cell.length_a   1.000
_cell.length_b   1.000
_cell.length_c   1.000
_cell.angle_alpha   90.00
_cell.angle_beta   90.00
_cell.angle_gamma   90.00
#
_symmetry.space_group_name_H-M   'P 1'
#
loop_
_entity.id
_entity.type
_entity.pdbx_description
1 polymer ?
#
loop_
_entity_poly.entity_id
_entity_poly.type
_entity_poly.pdbx_seq_one_letter_code
_entity_poly.pdbx_strand_id
1 'polypeptide(L)' 'MLAETLFVRGNGVVLDHGNGVYTGYWHLSELSVAVGEQVTVGQELGKVGSTGLSTGAHLHWELQVNGLPVDPMQWIK' A
#
# COMPACT_ATOMS: atom_id res chain seq x y z
N MET A 1 -1.09 2.00 -11.38
CA MET A 1 -0.68 1.05 -10.32
C MET A 1 0.82 0.80 -10.44
N LEU A 2 1.53 0.78 -9.31
CA LEU A 2 2.94 0.37 -9.20
C LEU A 2 2.98 -0.82 -8.24
N ALA A 3 3.65 -1.92 -8.62
CA ALA A 3 3.94 -3.04 -7.72
C ALA A 3 5.34 -3.59 -8.03
N GLU A 4 6.32 -3.16 -7.23
CA GLU A 4 7.71 -3.63 -7.29
C GLU A 4 8.32 -3.63 -5.88
N THR A 5 9.36 -4.42 -5.66
CA THR A 5 10.09 -4.42 -4.39
C THR A 5 10.97 -3.18 -4.30
N LEU A 6 10.70 -2.30 -3.34
CA LEU A 6 11.52 -1.12 -3.07
C LEU A 6 12.50 -1.41 -1.93
N PHE A 7 13.76 -1.00 -2.04
CA PHE A 7 14.81 -1.31 -1.05
C PHE A 7 14.38 -1.02 0.40
N VAL A 8 13.71 0.13 0.62
CA VAL A 8 13.21 0.52 1.94
C VAL A 8 11.84 -0.09 2.24
N ARG A 9 10.91 -0.06 1.27
CA ARG A 9 9.50 -0.39 1.53
C ARG A 9 9.17 -1.88 1.42
N GLY A 10 10.08 -2.69 0.90
CA GLY A 10 9.83 -4.10 0.64
C GLY A 10 8.78 -4.30 -0.44
N ASN A 11 7.96 -5.35 -0.28
CA ASN A 11 6.83 -5.59 -1.16
C ASN A 11 5.71 -4.57 -0.86
N GLY A 12 5.18 -3.98 -1.91
CA GLY A 12 4.21 -2.90 -1.81
C GLY A 12 3.03 -3.02 -2.78
N VAL A 13 1.87 -2.56 -2.33
CA VAL A 13 0.69 -2.32 -3.16
C VAL A 13 0.36 -0.84 -3.11
N VAL A 14 0.22 -0.22 -4.28
CA VAL A 14 -0.30 1.16 -4.40
C VAL A 14 -1.62 1.12 -5.14
N LEU A 15 -2.69 1.52 -4.47
CA LEU A 15 -4.02 1.65 -5.05
C LEU A 15 -4.26 3.10 -5.50
N ASP A 16 -4.76 3.24 -6.71
CA ASP A 16 -5.29 4.49 -7.26
C ASP A 16 -6.81 4.49 -7.06
N HIS A 17 -7.32 5.41 -6.25
CA HIS A 17 -8.75 5.56 -5.98
C HIS A 17 -9.41 6.59 -6.91
N GLY A 18 -8.66 7.14 -7.87
CA GLY A 18 -9.06 8.25 -8.72
C GLY A 18 -8.88 9.61 -8.04
N ASN A 19 -9.05 10.68 -8.82
CA ASN A 19 -9.01 12.08 -8.35
C ASN A 19 -7.75 12.44 -7.53
N GLY A 20 -6.61 11.83 -7.84
CA GLY A 20 -5.34 12.09 -7.17
C GLY A 20 -5.22 11.46 -5.77
N VAL A 21 -6.10 10.53 -5.41
CA VAL A 21 -6.09 9.84 -4.11
C VAL A 21 -5.44 8.46 -4.25
N TYR A 22 -4.40 8.21 -3.47
CA TYR A 22 -3.63 6.96 -3.49
C TYR A 22 -3.43 6.40 -2.10
N THR A 23 -3.59 5.10 -1.91
CA THR A 23 -3.12 4.41 -0.70
C THR A 23 -1.95 3.50 -0.99
N GLY A 24 -0.97 3.49 -0.09
CA GLY A 24 0.19 2.60 -0.14
C GLY A 24 0.18 1.62 1.03
N TYR A 25 0.49 0.35 0.75
CA TYR A 25 0.60 -0.73 1.73
C TYR A 25 1.98 -1.37 1.56
N TRP A 26 2.81 -1.37 2.60
CA TRP A 26 4.21 -1.78 2.50
C TRP A 26 4.62 -2.85 3.50
N HIS A 27 5.87 -3.28 3.38
CA HIS A 27 6.50 -4.33 4.18
C HIS A 27 5.80 -5.70 4.06
N LEU A 28 4.97 -5.91 3.03
CA LEU A 28 4.17 -7.11 2.88
C LEU A 28 5.03 -8.37 2.73
N SER A 29 4.59 -9.50 3.27
CA SER A 29 5.24 -10.80 3.08
C SER A 29 4.83 -11.47 1.77
N GLU A 30 3.61 -11.19 1.31
CA GLU A 30 2.99 -11.77 0.11
C GLU A 30 2.11 -10.71 -0.58
N LEU A 31 2.06 -10.75 -1.92
CA LEU A 31 1.19 -9.92 -2.75
C LEU A 31 0.10 -10.81 -3.35
N SER A 32 -1.17 -10.44 -3.14
CA SER A 32 -2.34 -11.19 -3.66
C SER A 32 -2.94 -10.55 -4.93
N VAL A 33 -2.35 -9.44 -5.40
CA VAL A 33 -2.83 -8.65 -6.56
C VAL A 33 -1.70 -8.32 -7.52
N ALA A 34 -2.04 -8.08 -8.79
CA ALA A 34 -1.08 -7.73 -9.85
C ALA A 34 -1.24 -6.28 -10.36
N VAL A 35 -0.17 -5.74 -10.97
CA VAL A 35 -0.20 -4.41 -11.60
C VAL A 35 -1.32 -4.31 -12.63
N GLY A 36 -2.20 -3.33 -12.45
CA GLY A 36 -3.31 -3.05 -13.37
C GLY A 36 -4.60 -3.80 -13.04
N GLU A 37 -4.60 -4.65 -12.02
CA GLU A 37 -5.81 -5.31 -11.54
C GLU A 37 -6.79 -4.31 -10.93
N GLN A 38 -8.09 -4.45 -11.22
CA GLN A 38 -9.12 -3.71 -10.51
C GLN A 38 -9.47 -4.43 -9.22
N VAL A 39 -9.42 -3.70 -8.10
CA VAL A 39 -9.71 -4.24 -6.78
C VAL A 39 -11.00 -3.67 -6.22
N THR A 40 -11.74 -4.50 -5.47
CA THR A 40 -12.96 -4.06 -4.76
C THR A 40 -12.69 -3.84 -3.28
N VAL A 41 -13.52 -3.01 -2.64
CA VAL A 41 -13.47 -2.79 -1.18
C VAL A 41 -13.59 -4.14 -0.44
N GLY A 42 -12.65 -4.42 0.46
CA GLY A 42 -12.60 -5.66 1.23
C GLY A 42 -11.83 -6.81 0.55
N GLN A 43 -11.38 -6.64 -0.69
CA GLN A 43 -10.49 -7.61 -1.35
C GLN A 43 -9.13 -7.64 -0.64
N GLU A 44 -8.60 -8.85 -0.45
CA GLU A 44 -7.26 -9.03 0.10
C GLU A 44 -6.19 -8.56 -0.90
N LEU A 45 -5.28 -7.70 -0.43
CA LEU A 45 -4.16 -7.18 -1.23
C LEU A 45 -2.86 -7.97 -1.03
N GLY A 46 -2.74 -8.67 0.10
CA GLY A 46 -1.54 -9.36 0.53
C GLY A 46 -1.52 -9.60 2.03
N LYS A 47 -0.39 -10.12 2.53
CA LYS A 47 -0.19 -10.42 3.94
C LYS A 47 0.83 -9.48 4.57
N VAL A 48 0.59 -9.08 5.82
CA VAL A 48 1.56 -8.32 6.62
C VAL A 48 2.88 -9.10 6.72
N GLY A 49 3.99 -8.37 6.69
CA GLY A 49 5.31 -8.96 6.77
C GLY A 49 6.34 -8.00 7.34
N SER A 50 7.60 -8.30 7.04
CA SER A 50 8.76 -7.49 7.45
C SER A 50 9.76 -7.35 6.31
N THR A 51 9.28 -7.25 5.06
CA THR A 51 10.15 -7.07 3.89
C THR A 51 10.67 -5.63 3.79
N GLY A 52 11.81 -5.44 3.11
CA GLY A 52 12.48 -4.14 3.05
C GLY A 52 13.22 -3.79 4.35
N LEU A 53 13.37 -2.50 4.63
CA LEU A 53 14.02 -2.00 5.84
C LEU A 53 13.02 -1.97 7.00
N SER A 54 12.68 -3.14 7.53
CA SER A 54 11.79 -3.31 8.67
C SER A 54 12.48 -4.10 9.79
N THR A 55 12.21 -3.73 11.05
CA THR A 55 12.74 -4.42 12.23
C THR A 55 11.79 -5.46 12.81
N GLY A 56 10.61 -5.65 12.22
CA GLY A 56 9.60 -6.60 12.69
C GLY A 56 8.31 -6.52 11.88
N ALA A 57 7.45 -7.54 12.01
CA ALA A 57 6.22 -7.60 11.23
C ALA A 57 5.25 -6.47 11.60
N HIS A 58 4.95 -5.60 10.63
CA HIS A 58 3.99 -4.50 10.78
C HIS A 58 3.48 -4.02 9.41
N LEU A 59 2.34 -3.33 9.40
CA LEU A 59 1.82 -2.67 8.22
C LEU A 59 2.21 -1.19 8.27
N HIS A 60 3.00 -0.73 7.29
CA HIS A 60 3.02 0.70 6.95
C HIS A 60 1.91 0.94 5.94
N TRP A 61 0.92 1.70 6.36
CA TRP A 61 -0.17 2.17 5.50
C TRP A 61 -0.09 3.69 5.37
N GLU A 62 -0.15 4.20 4.14
CA GLU A 62 -0.11 5.63 3.87
C GLU A 62 -1.20 6.06 2.89
N LEU A 63 -1.56 7.32 2.96
CA LEU A 63 -2.50 7.99 2.06
C LEU A 63 -1.82 9.22 1.46
N GLN A 64 -1.96 9.39 0.15
CA GLN A 64 -1.52 10.57 -0.58
C GLN A 64 -2.71 11.19 -1.32
N VAL A 65 -2.79 12.52 -1.29
CA VAL A 65 -3.82 13.29 -1.98
C VAL A 65 -3.13 14.38 -2.79
N ASN A 66 -3.34 14.37 -4.11
CA ASN A 66 -2.67 15.26 -5.05
C ASN A 66 -1.13 15.24 -4.91
N GLY A 67 -0.57 14.04 -4.68
CA GLY A 67 0.87 13.83 -4.51
C GLY A 67 1.44 14.24 -3.15
N LEU A 68 0.60 14.68 -2.21
CA LEU A 68 1.02 15.05 -0.86
C LEU A 68 0.62 13.96 0.13
N PRO A 69 1.54 13.45 0.97
CA PRO A 69 1.19 12.60 2.11
C PRO A 69 0.27 13.35 3.07
N VAL A 70 -0.81 12.71 3.51
CA VAL A 70 -1.76 13.24 4.48
C VAL A 70 -1.95 12.26 5.63
N ASP A 71 -2.49 12.72 6.76
CA ASP A 71 -2.88 11.84 7.86
C ASP A 71 -4.08 10.96 7.42
N PRO A 72 -3.90 9.63 7.29
CA PRO A 72 -4.98 8.74 6.83
C PRO A 72 -6.16 8.68 7.82
N MET A 73 -5.91 8.98 9.11
CA MET A 73 -6.95 8.93 10.14
C MET A 73 -8.03 10.00 9.93
N GLN A 74 -7.73 11.05 9.16
CA GLN A 74 -8.69 12.09 8.79
C GLN A 74 -9.61 11.69 7.63
N TRP A 75 -9.34 10.55 6.99
CA TRP A 75 -10.01 10.10 5.76
C TRP A 75 -10.79 8.80 5.91
N ILE A 76 -10.76 8.21 7.11
CA ILE A 76 -11.52 7.01 7.45
C ILE A 76 -12.73 7.38 8.30
N LYS A 77 -13.78 6.55 8.20
CA LYS A 77 -14.99 6.66 9.00
C LYS A 77 -15.12 5.48 9.94
#